data_AF-A0AA96IM04-F1
#
_entry.id   AF-A0AA96IM04-F1
#
_cell.length_a   1.000
_cell.length_b   1.000
_cell.length_c   1.000
_cell.angle_alpha   90.00
_cell.angle_beta   90.00
_cell.angle_gamma   90.00
#
_symmetry.space_group_name_H-M   'P 1'
#
loop_
_entity.id
_entity.type
_entity.pdbx_description
1 polymer ?
#
loop_
_entity_poly.entity_id
_entity_poly.type
_entity_poly.pdbx_seq_one_letter_code
_entity_poly.pdbx_strand_id
1 'polypeptide(L)'
;MNISSIVVQTLPKYLDSVIENLKKSGVCDYHMHDAKGRIIITIEGKNVEEELKKLKVIEAIPYVSSADMQMSYSEEELSNHMEILENADLVPKVLQDNDIKAEDVVYRGDLRKKDLIDFAKKFDNSKK
;
A
#
# COMPACT_ATOMS: atom_id res chain seq x y z
N MET A 1 6.86 5.47 -7.99
CA MET A 1 5.60 5.93 -8.62
C MET A 1 4.80 4.69 -8.95
N ASN A 2 3.62 4.57 -8.39
CA ASN A 2 2.76 3.40 -8.55
C ASN A 2 1.82 3.60 -9.73
N ILE A 3 1.63 2.54 -10.51
CA ILE A 3 0.71 2.51 -11.64
C ILE A 3 -0.22 1.33 -11.41
N SER A 4 -1.52 1.61 -11.31
CA SER A 4 -2.54 0.59 -11.07
C SER A 4 -3.58 0.58 -12.18
N SER A 5 -3.84 -0.61 -12.72
CA SER A 5 -4.89 -0.84 -13.71
C SER A 5 -6.19 -1.23 -13.02
N ILE A 6 -7.26 -0.51 -13.34
CA ILE A 6 -8.58 -0.67 -12.74
C ILE A 6 -9.59 -1.00 -13.84
N VAL A 7 -10.44 -1.98 -13.57
CA VAL A 7 -11.60 -2.31 -14.40
C VAL A 7 -12.84 -1.74 -13.71
N VAL A 8 -13.45 -0.75 -14.35
CA VAL A 8 -14.70 -0.15 -13.92
C VAL A 8 -15.85 -0.85 -14.64
N GLN A 9 -16.85 -1.30 -13.88
CA GLN A 9 -18.06 -1.93 -14.41
C GLN A 9 -19.24 -0.97 -14.26
N THR A 10 -19.99 -0.78 -15.34
CA THR A 10 -21.18 0.06 -15.41
C THR A 10 -22.25 -0.65 -16.25
N LEU A 11 -23.49 -0.16 -16.20
CA LEU A 11 -24.51 -0.62 -17.14
C LEU A 11 -24.23 -0.05 -18.55
N PRO A 12 -24.40 -0.83 -19.63
CA PRO A 12 -24.22 -0.35 -21.01
C PRO A 12 -25.01 0.91 -21.35
N LYS A 13 -26.19 1.11 -20.72
CA LYS A 13 -27.05 2.28 -20.91
C LYS A 13 -26.40 3.61 -20.49
N TYR A 14 -25.45 3.56 -19.54
CA TYR A 14 -24.81 4.74 -18.96
C TYR A 14 -23.32 4.83 -19.30
N LEU A 15 -22.82 3.95 -20.18
CA LEU A 15 -21.42 3.84 -20.52
C LEU A 15 -20.82 5.16 -21.02
N ASP A 16 -21.47 5.82 -21.98
CA ASP A 16 -20.98 7.08 -22.55
C ASP A 16 -20.87 8.19 -21.49
N SER A 17 -21.87 8.27 -20.60
CA SER A 17 -21.89 9.24 -19.50
C SER A 17 -20.74 8.99 -18.51
N VAL A 18 -20.48 7.73 -18.17
CA VAL A 18 -19.40 7.37 -17.25
C VAL A 18 -18.03 7.66 -17.88
N ILE A 19 -17.84 7.36 -19.17
CA ILE A 19 -16.60 7.68 -19.89
C ILE A 19 -16.35 9.19 -19.89
N GLU A 20 -17.37 10.00 -20.13
CA GLU A 20 -17.24 11.45 -20.12
C GLU A 20 -16.88 11.99 -18.73
N ASN A 21 -17.50 11.46 -17.67
CA ASN A 21 -17.18 11.81 -16.29
C ASN A 21 -15.77 11.39 -15.89
N LEU A 22 -15.33 10.18 -16.28
CA LEU A 22 -13.97 9.70 -16.04
C LEU A 22 -12.94 10.61 -16.71
N LYS A 23 -13.16 11.00 -17.97
CA LYS A 23 -12.27 11.94 -18.68
C LYS A 23 -12.25 13.33 -18.06
N LYS A 24 -13.39 13.84 -17.57
CA LYS A 24 -13.47 15.15 -16.89
C LYS A 24 -12.86 15.15 -15.51
N SER A 25 -12.83 13.99 -14.83
CA SER A 25 -12.32 13.88 -13.46
C SER A 25 -10.82 14.17 -13.36
N GLY A 26 -10.05 13.93 -14.43
CA GLY A 26 -8.61 14.16 -14.47
C GLY A 26 -7.79 13.30 -13.50
N VAL A 27 -8.42 12.33 -12.83
CA VAL A 27 -7.76 11.44 -11.85
C VAL A 27 -7.29 10.12 -12.45
N CYS A 28 -7.75 9.78 -13.66
CA CYS A 28 -7.44 8.51 -14.33
C CYS A 28 -7.29 8.68 -15.85
N ASP A 29 -6.49 7.80 -16.43
CA ASP A 29 -6.33 7.68 -17.88
C ASP A 29 -7.25 6.59 -18.41
N TYR A 30 -8.12 6.99 -19.33
CA TYR A 30 -9.02 6.08 -20.02
C TYR A 30 -8.28 5.37 -21.16
N HIS A 31 -8.37 4.05 -21.23
CA HIS A 31 -7.76 3.25 -22.31
C HIS A 31 -8.80 2.70 -23.29
N MET A 32 -9.71 1.85 -22.80
CA MET A 32 -10.66 1.14 -23.64
C MET A 32 -11.92 0.76 -22.88
N HIS A 33 -13.02 0.53 -23.61
CA HIS A 33 -14.25 -0.01 -23.05
C HIS A 33 -14.83 -1.08 -23.96
N ASP A 34 -15.70 -1.92 -23.39
CA ASP A 34 -16.46 -2.94 -24.09
C ASP A 34 -17.97 -2.60 -24.08
N ALA A 35 -18.70 -3.09 -25.08
CA ALA A 35 -20.15 -2.92 -25.22
C ALA A 35 -20.95 -3.48 -24.03
N LYS A 36 -20.33 -4.36 -23.23
CA LYS A 36 -20.91 -4.92 -22.00
C LYS A 36 -20.85 -3.98 -20.79
N GLY A 37 -20.27 -2.78 -20.91
CA GLY A 37 -20.19 -1.83 -19.79
C GLY A 37 -18.90 -1.94 -18.97
N ARG A 38 -17.85 -2.53 -19.52
CA ARG A 38 -16.54 -2.66 -18.85
C ARG A 38 -15.60 -1.60 -19.39
N ILE A 39 -14.95 -0.85 -18.51
CA ILE A 39 -14.04 0.24 -18.86
C ILE A 39 -12.69 -0.04 -18.19
N ILE A 40 -11.62 0.00 -18.97
CA ILE A 40 -10.25 -0.13 -18.49
C ILE A 40 -9.66 1.27 -18.34
N ILE A 41 -9.25 1.59 -17.13
CA ILE A 41 -8.56 2.83 -16.77
C ILE A 41 -7.26 2.51 -16.04
N THR A 42 -6.34 3.47 -16.06
CA THR A 42 -5.14 3.43 -15.25
C THR A 42 -5.14 4.62 -14.32
N ILE A 43 -4.69 4.39 -13.09
CA ILE A 43 -4.42 5.45 -12.12
C ILE A 43 -2.92 5.46 -11.83
N GLU A 44 -2.37 6.66 -11.72
CA GLU A 44 -1.00 6.88 -11.27
C GLU A 44 -1.04 7.51 -9.88
N GLY A 45 -0.18 7.08 -8.97
CA GLY A 45 -0.06 7.65 -7.64
C GLY A 45 1.38 7.65 -7.16
N LYS A 46 1.75 8.58 -6.29
CA LYS A 46 3.08 8.53 -5.67
C LYS A 46 3.18 7.38 -4.67
N ASN A 47 2.12 7.20 -3.88
CA ASN A 47 2.00 6.18 -2.82
C ASN A 47 0.61 5.51 -2.87
N VAL A 48 0.47 4.36 -2.21
CA VAL A 48 -0.81 3.61 -2.09
C VAL A 48 -1.98 4.47 -1.58
N GLU A 49 -1.73 5.41 -0.65
CA GLU A 49 -2.77 6.30 -0.14
C GLU A 49 -3.38 7.21 -1.21
N GLU A 50 -2.56 7.70 -2.15
CA GLU A 50 -3.05 8.54 -3.25
C GLU A 50 -3.90 7.71 -4.23
N GLU A 51 -3.48 6.48 -4.52
CA GLU A 51 -4.22 5.55 -5.37
C GLU A 51 -5.59 5.22 -4.76
N LEU A 52 -5.64 4.93 -3.45
CA LEU A 52 -6.89 4.68 -2.72
C LEU A 52 -7.84 5.89 -2.75
N LYS A 53 -7.31 7.11 -2.63
CA LYS A 53 -8.12 8.34 -2.73
C LYS A 53 -8.69 8.50 -4.14
N LYS A 54 -7.88 8.29 -5.19
CA LYS A 54 -8.34 8.35 -6.58
C LYS A 54 -9.38 7.27 -6.89
N LEU A 55 -9.19 6.06 -6.38
CA LEU A 55 -10.14 4.96 -6.51
C LEU A 55 -11.49 5.29 -5.86
N LYS A 56 -11.50 5.86 -4.66
CA LYS A 56 -12.75 6.32 -4.02
C LYS A 56 -13.48 7.38 -4.82
N VAL A 57 -12.75 8.28 -5.49
CA VAL A 57 -13.37 9.28 -6.39
C VAL A 57 -14.03 8.60 -7.57
N ILE A 58 -13.39 7.59 -8.16
CA ILE A 58 -13.94 6.80 -9.28
C ILE A 58 -15.20 6.03 -8.85
N GLU A 59 -15.18 5.40 -7.67
CA GLU A 59 -16.34 4.70 -7.12
C GLU A 59 -17.53 5.64 -6.83
N ALA A 60 -17.25 6.90 -6.49
CA ALA A 60 -18.28 7.90 -6.24
C ALA A 60 -18.94 8.46 -7.52
N ILE A 61 -18.42 8.12 -8.71
CA ILE A 61 -19.00 8.57 -9.98
C ILE A 61 -20.39 7.91 -10.17
N PRO A 62 -21.42 8.69 -10.53
CA PRO A 62 -22.75 8.15 -10.80
C PRO A 62 -22.70 7.02 -11.85
N TYR A 63 -23.49 5.97 -11.62
CA TYR A 63 -23.65 4.81 -12.51
C TYR A 63 -22.44 3.86 -12.60
N VAL A 64 -21.39 4.09 -11.81
CA VAL A 64 -20.35 3.08 -11.54
C VAL A 64 -20.92 2.01 -10.61
N SER A 65 -20.80 0.75 -11.01
CA SER A 65 -21.26 -0.41 -10.23
C SER A 65 -20.13 -1.00 -9.38
N SER A 66 -18.94 -1.15 -9.95
CA SER A 66 -17.71 -1.52 -9.23
C SER A 66 -16.48 -0.94 -9.91
N ALA A 67 -15.41 -0.76 -9.15
CA ALA A 67 -14.09 -0.40 -9.65
C ALA A 67 -13.05 -1.35 -9.04
N ASP A 68 -12.66 -2.36 -9.82
CA ASP A 68 -11.80 -3.45 -9.33
C ASP A 68 -10.35 -3.22 -9.79
N MET A 69 -9.43 -3.10 -8.83
CA MET A 69 -7.99 -3.01 -9.10
C MET A 69 -7.45 -4.41 -9.46
N GLN A 70 -6.97 -4.57 -10.70
CA GLN A 70 -6.50 -5.87 -11.21
C GLN A 70 -4.99 -6.03 -11.09
N MET A 71 -4.23 -4.95 -11.31
CA MET A 71 -2.77 -4.97 -11.30
C MET A 71 -2.25 -3.67 -10.69
N SER A 72 -1.30 -3.78 -9.77
CA SER A 72 -0.57 -2.65 -9.17
C SER A 72 0.93 -2.88 -9.33
N TYR A 73 1.63 -1.92 -9.94
CA TYR A 73 3.07 -1.96 -10.13
C TYR A 73 3.72 -1.00 -9.12
N SER A 74 4.44 -1.53 -8.12
CA SER A 74 4.90 -0.79 -6.93
C SER A 74 6.38 -1.00 -6.61
N GLU A 75 7.28 -0.97 -7.61
CA GLU A 75 8.70 -1.28 -7.43
C GLU A 75 9.43 -0.40 -6.39
N GLU A 76 9.12 0.90 -6.33
CA GLU A 76 9.80 1.84 -5.43
C GLU A 76 9.42 1.63 -3.95
N GLU A 77 8.15 1.33 -3.64
CA GLU A 77 7.72 1.06 -2.26
C GLU A 77 8.27 -0.26 -1.74
N LEU A 78 8.36 -1.28 -2.59
CA LEU A 78 8.94 -2.57 -2.22
C LEU A 78 10.43 -2.43 -1.88
N SER A 79 11.14 -1.62 -2.67
CA SER A 79 12.57 -1.35 -2.47
C SER A 79 12.81 -0.55 -1.19
N ASN A 80 12.01 0.49 -0.91
CA ASN A 80 12.10 1.24 0.33
C ASN A 80 11.79 0.38 1.57
N HIS A 81 10.82 -0.53 1.49
CA HIS A 81 10.55 -1.47 2.58
C HIS A 81 11.67 -2.48 2.77
N MET A 82 12.31 -2.92 1.68
CA MET A 82 13.47 -3.81 1.74
C MET A 82 14.67 -3.08 2.36
N GLU A 83 14.93 -1.83 1.99
CA GLU A 83 15.97 -1.01 2.64
C GLU A 83 15.69 -0.78 4.12
N ILE A 84 14.44 -0.51 4.52
CA ILE A 84 14.10 -0.38 5.95
C ILE A 84 14.30 -1.70 6.69
N LEU A 85 14.00 -2.84 6.08
CA LEU A 85 14.23 -4.17 6.66
C LEU A 85 15.71 -4.54 6.73
N GLU A 86 16.51 -4.15 5.74
CA GLU A 86 17.96 -4.34 5.71
C GLU A 86 18.68 -3.42 6.70
N ASN A 87 18.18 -2.19 6.88
CA ASN A 87 18.74 -1.21 7.82
C ASN A 87 18.13 -1.31 9.23
N ALA A 88 17.01 -2.02 9.39
CA ALA A 88 16.55 -2.43 10.70
C ALA A 88 17.52 -3.51 11.17
N ASP A 89 18.36 -3.18 12.16
CA ASP A 89 19.05 -4.16 13.00
C ASP A 89 17.99 -5.08 13.65
N LEU A 90 17.49 -6.05 12.88
CA LEU A 90 16.55 -7.10 13.27
C LEU A 90 17.15 -8.01 14.35
N VAL A 91 18.46 -7.89 14.55
CA VAL A 91 19.23 -8.59 15.55
C VAL A 91 19.44 -7.61 16.71
N PRO A 92 18.82 -7.84 17.88
CA PRO A 92 19.12 -7.08 19.08
C PRO A 92 20.64 -7.01 19.27
N LYS A 93 21.18 -5.79 19.46
CA LYS A 93 22.63 -5.53 19.60
C LYS A 93 23.32 -6.44 20.64
N VAL A 94 22.55 -6.97 21.60
CA VAL A 94 22.97 -7.97 22.59
C VAL A 94 23.57 -9.24 21.95
N LEU A 95 23.15 -9.62 20.74
CA LEU A 95 23.69 -10.79 20.03
C LEU A 95 24.99 -10.49 19.27
N GLN A 96 25.34 -9.22 19.06
CA GLN A 96 26.59 -8.81 18.39
C GLN A 96 27.73 -8.55 19.39
N ASP A 97 27.42 -8.46 20.67
CA ASP A 97 28.37 -8.06 21.72
C ASP A 97 28.85 -9.28 22.51
N ASN A 98 30.10 -9.69 22.29
CA ASN A 98 30.69 -10.90 22.87
C ASN A 98 31.10 -10.75 24.35
N ASP A 99 31.01 -9.54 24.91
CA ASP A 99 31.36 -9.25 26.32
C ASP A 99 30.15 -9.32 27.27
N ILE A 100 28.93 -9.55 26.74
CA ILE A 100 27.73 -9.64 27.57
C ILE A 100 27.65 -11.03 28.20
N LYS A 101 27.62 -11.07 29.53
CA LYS A 101 27.42 -12.32 30.28
C LYS A 101 25.98 -12.78 30.12
N ALA A 102 25.79 -14.09 29.90
CA ALA A 102 24.46 -14.69 29.71
C ALA A 102 23.48 -14.40 30.86
N GLU A 103 23.99 -14.14 32.06
CA GLU A 103 23.25 -13.79 33.27
C GLU A 103 22.55 -12.43 33.17
N ASP A 104 23.08 -11.50 32.36
CA ASP A 104 22.54 -10.15 32.19
C ASP A 104 21.47 -10.07 31.07
N VAL A 105 21.26 -11.17 30.33
CA VAL A 105 20.29 -11.24 29.23
C VAL A 105 18.89 -11.57 29.76
N VAL A 106 18.06 -10.54 29.94
CA VAL A 106 16.69 -10.70 30.43
C VAL A 106 15.76 -11.23 29.33
N TYR A 107 15.35 -12.50 29.44
CA TYR A 107 14.36 -13.12 28.55
C TYR A 107 12.94 -12.62 28.87
N ARG A 108 12.31 -11.89 27.95
CA ARG A 108 10.98 -11.26 28.13
C ARG A 108 9.78 -12.08 27.63
N GLY A 109 9.99 -13.36 27.31
CA GLY A 109 8.96 -14.31 26.91
C GLY A 109 8.39 -14.09 25.51
N ASP A 110 7.18 -14.60 25.27
CA ASP A 110 6.50 -14.61 23.97
C ASP A 110 6.22 -13.19 23.44
N LEU A 111 6.71 -12.91 22.22
CA LEU A 111 6.61 -11.64 21.52
C LEU A 111 5.32 -11.51 20.70
N ARG A 112 4.55 -12.60 20.50
CA ARG A 112 3.39 -12.64 19.58
C ARG A 112 2.25 -11.68 19.93
N LYS A 113 2.16 -11.21 21.18
CA LYS A 113 1.08 -10.31 21.65
C LYS A 113 1.56 -8.92 22.05
N LYS A 114 2.84 -8.58 21.83
CA LYS A 114 3.41 -7.30 22.22
C LYS A 114 3.69 -6.43 21.00
N ASP A 115 3.50 -5.13 21.19
CA ASP A 115 3.79 -4.13 20.17
C ASP A 115 5.31 -4.02 20.00
N LEU A 116 5.82 -4.57 18.89
CA LEU A 116 7.25 -4.76 18.61
C LEU A 116 7.99 -3.42 18.50
N ILE A 117 7.29 -2.36 18.09
CA ILE A 117 7.84 -1.02 17.88
C ILE A 117 8.11 -0.33 19.24
N ASP A 118 7.17 -0.46 20.18
CA ASP A 118 7.32 0.05 21.55
C ASP A 118 8.36 -0.74 22.35
N PHE A 119 8.53 -2.03 22.04
CA PHE A 119 9.58 -2.87 22.62
C PHE A 119 10.98 -2.40 22.21
N ALA A 120 11.20 -2.12 20.91
CA ALA A 120 12.48 -1.63 20.40
C ALA A 120 12.87 -0.28 21.03
N LYS A 121 11.92 0.67 21.10
CA LYS A 121 12.15 2.00 21.72
C LYS A 121 12.53 1.94 23.21
N LYS A 122 11.95 0.99 23.97
CA LYS A 122 12.30 0.80 25.39
C LYS A 122 13.67 0.17 25.60
N PHE A 123 14.19 -0.55 24.59
CA PHE A 123 15.49 -1.21 24.66
C PHE A 123 16.64 -0.23 24.40
N ASP A 124 16.48 0.72 23.48
CA ASP A 124 17.49 1.76 23.24
C ASP A 124 17.63 2.75 24.41
N ASN A 125 16.56 2.96 25.19
CA ASN A 125 16.56 3.88 26.34
C ASN A 125 17.16 3.29 27.64
N SER A 126 17.53 2.00 27.69
CA SER A 126 18.08 1.38 28.91
C SER A 126 19.61 1.38 28.98
N LYS A 127 20.30 2.21 28.20
CA LYS A 127 21.71 2.55 28.44
C LYS A 127 21.80 3.72 29.42
N LYS A 128 21.81 3.42 30.71
CA LYS A 128 22.40 4.28 31.74
C LYS A 128 23.15 3.43 32.75
#